data_AF-A0A150GR69-F1
#
_entry.id   AF-A0A150GR69-F1
#
_cell.length_a   1.000
_cell.length_b   1.000
_cell.length_c   1.000
_cell.angle_alpha   90.00
_cell.angle_beta   90.00
_cell.angle_gamma   90.00
#
_symmetry.space_group_name_H-M   'P 1'
#
loop_
_entity.id
_entity.type
_entity.pdbx_description
1 polymer ?
#
loop_
_entity_poly.entity_id
_entity_poly.type
_entity_poly.pdbx_seq_one_letter_code
_entity_poly.pdbx_strand_id
1 'polypeptide(L)'
;MVSVPASCSLANYGLFCYELATTIATAATTTAATATTTAASFIDPVRPAATSVAASSASANAAAAATHKVPVVCNAVPGTFVTSSVTFVCSCAACGGQPEWEPRDWLEHCGRSRTGQWYKETAVLVAGAARPQRLATYLRRWGYKAVSVPVAPGVREWRLLRESELPQPTQTAQVDLALKDDGQELRLTDVLPAEVSVLCNNVPGTLLADTWRIRCRCAACAAAGPADNNWSLTLWERHCEEGKPTKHLKPLVSIRLPPGSVPELPPGT
;
A
#
# COMPACT_ATOMS: atom_id res chain seq x y z
N MET A 1 -37.93 -30.45 -38.09
CA MET A 1 -37.23 -31.28 -37.09
C MET A 1 -35.75 -31.23 -37.42
N VAL A 2 -34.98 -30.43 -36.70
CA VAL A 2 -33.53 -30.27 -36.90
C VAL A 2 -32.86 -30.83 -35.66
N SER A 3 -32.10 -31.91 -35.84
CA SER A 3 -31.35 -32.59 -34.79
C SER A 3 -30.18 -31.72 -34.32
N VAL A 4 -30.08 -31.56 -33.01
CA VAL A 4 -28.93 -30.99 -32.31
C VAL A 4 -28.03 -32.14 -31.89
N PRO A 5 -26.71 -32.14 -32.19
CA PRO A 5 -25.79 -33.00 -31.49
C PRO A 5 -25.22 -32.33 -30.23
N ALA A 6 -24.98 -33.20 -29.27
CA ALA A 6 -24.69 -32.98 -27.87
C ALA A 6 -23.26 -32.44 -27.60
N SER A 7 -23.18 -31.68 -26.49
CA SER A 7 -22.19 -31.77 -25.42
C SER A 7 -20.71 -31.99 -25.79
N CYS A 8 -19.87 -30.98 -25.54
CA CYS A 8 -18.45 -31.18 -25.25
C CYS A 8 -18.13 -30.70 -23.84
N SER A 9 -17.73 -31.67 -23.02
CA SER A 9 -17.31 -31.56 -21.63
C SER A 9 -15.91 -30.94 -21.54
N LEU A 10 -15.73 -30.05 -20.56
CA LEU A 10 -14.45 -29.46 -20.19
C LEU A 10 -13.61 -30.46 -19.39
N ALA A 11 -12.47 -30.88 -19.93
CA ALA A 11 -11.41 -31.49 -19.15
C ALA A 11 -10.02 -31.27 -19.78
N ASN A 12 -9.17 -30.57 -19.02
CA ASN A 12 -7.73 -30.73 -18.87
C ASN A 12 -6.72 -30.44 -20.03
N TYR A 13 -5.82 -29.51 -19.68
CA TYR A 13 -4.38 -29.42 -19.95
C TYR A 13 -3.83 -29.48 -21.39
N GLY A 14 -3.08 -28.42 -21.72
CA GLY A 14 -1.75 -28.60 -22.30
C GLY A 14 -1.57 -28.05 -23.70
N LEU A 15 -0.65 -27.08 -23.80
CA LEU A 15 0.05 -26.65 -25.02
C LEU A 15 -0.80 -26.18 -26.21
N PHE A 16 -0.90 -24.86 -26.36
CA PHE A 16 -1.06 -24.28 -27.69
C PHE A 16 0.23 -23.60 -28.11
N CYS A 17 0.80 -24.14 -29.19
CA CYS A 17 1.87 -23.60 -29.99
C CYS A 17 1.51 -22.19 -30.48
N TYR A 18 2.39 -21.22 -30.24
CA TYR A 18 2.36 -19.94 -30.94
C TYR A 18 2.90 -20.15 -32.36
N GLU A 19 2.03 -20.10 -33.37
CA GLU A 19 2.47 -19.82 -34.74
C GLU A 19 2.62 -18.31 -34.94
N LEU A 20 3.86 -17.93 -35.27
CA LEU A 20 4.26 -16.60 -35.72
C LEU A 20 3.80 -16.40 -37.17
N ALA A 21 2.72 -15.65 -37.38
CA ALA A 21 2.41 -15.05 -38.68
C ALA A 21 2.97 -13.62 -38.71
N THR A 22 4.19 -13.49 -39.22
CA THR A 22 4.86 -12.23 -39.53
C THR A 22 4.19 -11.62 -40.76
N THR A 23 3.48 -10.50 -40.61
CA THR A 23 3.14 -9.63 -41.74
C THR A 23 3.64 -8.23 -41.44
N ILE A 24 4.77 -7.87 -42.04
CA ILE A 24 5.36 -6.55 -42.02
C ILE A 24 4.67 -5.73 -43.12
N ALA A 25 3.84 -4.76 -42.74
CA ALA A 25 3.39 -3.71 -43.65
C ALA A 25 4.21 -2.44 -43.37
N THR A 26 5.20 -2.22 -44.21
CA THR A 26 5.91 -0.95 -44.38
C THR A 26 4.98 0.10 -44.99
N ALA A 27 4.77 1.22 -44.31
CA ALA A 27 4.39 2.47 -44.95
C ALA A 27 5.19 3.60 -44.30
N ALA A 28 6.22 4.02 -45.02
CA ALA A 28 6.96 5.24 -44.78
C ALA A 28 6.11 6.42 -45.26
N THR A 29 5.94 7.43 -44.41
CA THR A 29 5.56 8.77 -44.88
C THR A 29 6.46 9.78 -44.19
N THR A 30 7.46 10.20 -44.94
CA THR A 30 8.36 11.31 -44.67
C THR A 30 7.63 12.61 -45.00
N THR A 31 7.53 13.53 -44.04
CA THR A 31 7.31 14.95 -44.35
C THR A 31 8.27 15.77 -43.52
N ALA A 32 9.35 16.20 -44.18
CA ALA A 32 10.28 17.19 -43.69
C ALA A 32 9.61 18.57 -43.77
N ALA A 33 9.57 19.29 -42.64
CA ALA A 33 9.33 20.72 -42.64
C ALA A 33 10.64 21.40 -42.18
N THR A 34 11.31 21.98 -43.17
CA THR A 34 12.48 22.84 -42.99
C THR A 34 12.01 24.19 -42.47
N ALA A 35 12.49 24.61 -41.30
CA ALA A 35 12.37 26.00 -40.84
C ALA A 35 13.77 26.50 -40.47
N THR A 36 14.40 27.16 -41.44
CA THR A 36 15.46 28.13 -41.22
C THR A 36 14.83 29.34 -40.53
N THR A 37 15.56 30.05 -39.64
CA THR A 37 15.74 31.53 -39.67
C THR A 37 16.38 32.07 -38.37
N THR A 38 17.57 32.67 -38.58
CA THR A 38 18.35 33.70 -37.87
C THR A 38 18.71 33.62 -36.39
N ALA A 39 20.03 33.66 -36.18
CA ALA A 39 20.71 34.24 -35.05
C ALA A 39 20.67 35.79 -35.10
N ALA A 40 20.46 36.41 -33.94
CA ALA A 40 20.90 37.77 -33.65
C ALA A 40 21.41 37.80 -32.20
N SER A 41 22.68 38.13 -32.06
CA SER A 41 23.36 38.40 -30.80
C SER A 41 23.02 39.81 -30.31
N PHE A 42 22.68 39.95 -29.03
CA PHE A 42 22.90 41.19 -28.28
C PHE A 42 23.28 40.85 -26.84
N ILE A 43 24.33 41.54 -26.38
CA ILE A 43 24.94 41.54 -25.05
C ILE A 43 24.14 42.48 -24.15
N ASP A 44 23.78 42.06 -22.92
CA ASP A 44 24.14 42.80 -21.70
C ASP A 44 23.83 42.01 -20.40
N PRO A 45 24.67 42.12 -19.36
CA PRO A 45 24.51 41.40 -18.10
C PRO A 45 23.81 42.26 -17.05
N VAL A 46 22.58 41.92 -16.67
CA VAL A 46 21.95 42.46 -15.46
C VAL A 46 21.46 41.33 -14.57
N ARG A 47 22.16 41.20 -13.45
CA ARG A 47 21.85 40.38 -12.28
C ARG A 47 20.50 40.78 -11.66
N PRO A 48 19.59 39.82 -11.38
CA PRO A 48 18.65 39.96 -10.30
C PRO A 48 18.82 38.87 -9.24
N ALA A 49 18.38 39.22 -8.04
CA ALA A 49 18.51 38.47 -6.81
C ALA A 49 17.90 37.06 -6.90
N ALA A 50 18.57 36.11 -6.24
CA ALA A 50 18.07 34.78 -5.99
C ALA A 50 16.89 34.86 -5.00
N THR A 51 15.67 34.95 -5.54
CA THR A 51 14.43 34.78 -4.77
C THR A 51 13.94 33.35 -4.96
N SER A 52 13.56 32.71 -3.85
CA SER A 52 13.16 31.32 -3.69
C SER A 52 12.08 30.81 -4.68
N VAL A 53 12.47 30.03 -5.69
CA VAL A 53 11.54 29.34 -6.63
C VAL A 53 11.29 27.87 -6.23
N ALA A 54 11.95 27.34 -5.20
CA ALA A 54 11.88 25.91 -4.86
C ALA A 54 10.58 25.45 -4.18
N ALA A 55 9.74 26.37 -3.67
CA ALA A 55 8.49 26.01 -2.98
C ALA A 55 7.24 26.02 -3.89
N SER A 56 7.32 26.63 -5.08
CA SER A 56 6.15 26.87 -5.94
C SER A 56 5.79 25.68 -6.84
N SER A 57 6.73 24.80 -7.17
CA SER A 57 6.48 23.61 -7.99
C SER A 57 5.84 22.45 -7.21
N ALA A 58 5.97 22.41 -5.88
CA ALA A 58 5.22 21.47 -5.05
C ALA A 58 3.74 21.87 -4.89
N SER A 59 3.45 23.18 -4.87
CA SER A 59 2.09 23.71 -4.68
C SER A 59 1.24 23.66 -5.96
N ALA A 60 1.84 23.86 -7.15
CA ALA A 60 1.14 23.69 -8.43
C ALA A 60 0.70 22.22 -8.70
N ASN A 61 1.39 21.24 -8.13
CA ASN A 61 1.01 19.83 -8.23
C ASN A 61 -0.14 19.42 -7.30
N ALA A 62 -0.42 20.21 -6.25
CA ALA A 62 -1.47 19.90 -5.26
C ALA A 62 -2.87 20.42 -5.66
N ALA A 63 -2.92 21.49 -6.47
CA ALA A 63 -4.17 22.08 -6.97
C ALA A 63 -4.73 21.37 -8.22
N ALA A 64 -3.89 20.56 -8.90
CA ALA A 64 -4.28 19.83 -10.09
C ALA A 64 -5.09 18.55 -9.80
N ALA A 65 -5.58 18.30 -8.58
CA ALA A 65 -6.39 17.13 -8.23
C ALA A 65 -7.80 17.09 -8.87
N ALA A 66 -7.99 17.77 -10.01
CA ALA A 66 -9.07 17.50 -10.94
C ALA A 66 -8.94 16.05 -11.43
N THR A 67 -10.04 15.30 -11.41
CA THR A 67 -10.26 13.95 -11.98
C THR A 67 -9.09 13.43 -12.82
N HIS A 68 -8.06 12.87 -12.17
CA HIS A 68 -6.90 12.34 -12.89
C HIS A 68 -7.29 10.99 -13.48
N LYS A 69 -7.30 10.94 -14.80
CA LYS A 69 -7.38 9.71 -15.57
C LYS A 69 -5.96 9.23 -15.82
N VAL A 70 -5.58 8.15 -15.16
CA VAL A 70 -4.23 7.58 -15.25
C VAL A 70 -4.26 6.34 -16.14
N PRO A 71 -3.54 6.31 -17.27
CA PRO A 71 -3.48 5.11 -18.10
C PRO A 71 -2.76 3.98 -17.35
N VAL A 72 -3.41 2.83 -17.29
CA VAL A 72 -2.95 1.66 -16.54
C VAL A 72 -2.98 0.40 -17.40
N VAL A 73 -2.21 -0.58 -16.97
CA VAL A 73 -2.22 -1.94 -17.51
C VAL A 73 -2.19 -2.95 -16.37
N CYS A 74 -3.02 -3.97 -16.45
CA CYS A 74 -3.03 -5.10 -15.53
C CYS A 74 -3.03 -6.39 -16.34
N ASN A 75 -1.98 -7.21 -16.21
CA ASN A 75 -1.84 -8.46 -16.97
C ASN A 75 -2.11 -8.32 -18.48
N ALA A 76 -1.48 -7.32 -19.11
CA ALA A 76 -1.68 -6.94 -20.52
C ALA A 76 -3.07 -6.40 -20.90
N VAL A 77 -4.02 -6.28 -19.97
CA VAL A 77 -5.30 -5.61 -20.18
C VAL A 77 -5.12 -4.09 -19.96
N PRO A 78 -5.29 -3.25 -21.00
CA PRO A 78 -5.18 -1.80 -20.87
C PRO A 78 -6.46 -1.21 -20.26
N GLY A 79 -6.30 -0.15 -19.47
CA GLY A 79 -7.42 0.59 -18.91
C GLY A 79 -7.02 1.98 -18.45
N THR A 80 -7.96 2.67 -17.83
CA THR A 80 -7.77 3.99 -17.23
C THR A 80 -8.23 3.95 -15.78
N PHE A 81 -7.38 4.32 -14.85
CA PHE A 81 -7.73 4.49 -13.45
C PHE A 81 -8.25 5.91 -13.22
N VAL A 82 -9.43 6.02 -12.61
CA VAL A 82 -10.08 7.30 -12.30
C VAL A 82 -9.87 7.60 -10.82
N THR A 83 -8.98 8.55 -10.50
CA THR A 83 -8.58 8.79 -9.10
C THR A 83 -9.72 9.31 -8.21
N SER A 84 -10.72 9.99 -8.78
CA SER A 84 -11.81 10.59 -8.02
C SER A 84 -12.82 9.57 -7.50
N SER A 85 -13.10 8.51 -8.26
CA SER A 85 -14.01 7.43 -7.87
C SER A 85 -13.29 6.15 -7.45
N VAL A 86 -11.96 6.08 -7.62
CA VAL A 86 -11.14 4.89 -7.33
C VAL A 86 -11.63 3.67 -8.12
N THR A 87 -11.93 3.90 -9.40
CA THR A 87 -12.45 2.87 -10.32
C THR A 87 -11.59 2.73 -11.56
N PHE A 88 -11.86 1.69 -12.34
CA PHE A 88 -11.16 1.38 -13.58
C PHE A 88 -12.12 1.40 -14.76
N VAL A 89 -11.66 2.00 -15.84
CA VAL A 89 -12.29 1.95 -17.15
C VAL A 89 -11.49 0.96 -17.99
N CYS A 90 -12.10 -0.15 -18.40
CA CYS A 90 -11.43 -1.09 -19.30
C CYS A 90 -11.38 -0.56 -20.73
N SER A 91 -10.23 -0.70 -21.40
CA SER A 91 -10.05 -0.32 -22.80
C SER A 91 -9.75 -1.52 -23.70
N CYS A 92 -9.99 -2.75 -23.24
CA CYS A 92 -9.83 -3.95 -24.05
C CYS A 92 -10.99 -4.08 -25.06
N ALA A 93 -10.71 -4.73 -26.21
CA ALA A 93 -11.70 -4.90 -27.27
C ALA A 93 -12.94 -5.68 -26.81
N ALA A 94 -12.78 -6.64 -25.90
CA ALA A 94 -13.88 -7.46 -25.39
C ALA A 94 -14.90 -6.66 -24.56
N CYS A 95 -14.45 -5.60 -23.88
CA CYS A 95 -15.31 -4.78 -23.04
C CYS A 95 -16.02 -3.65 -23.79
N GLY A 96 -15.67 -3.37 -25.06
CA GLY A 96 -16.30 -2.30 -25.84
C GLY A 96 -16.16 -0.89 -25.26
N GLY A 97 -15.32 -0.70 -24.25
CA GLY A 97 -14.95 0.62 -23.74
C GLY A 97 -15.73 1.18 -22.54
N GLN A 98 -16.62 0.45 -21.85
CA GLN A 98 -17.08 0.68 -20.45
C GLN A 98 -18.00 -0.49 -20.00
N PRO A 99 -17.90 -1.04 -18.76
CA PRO A 99 -18.38 -0.35 -17.56
C PRO A 99 -17.25 0.12 -16.63
N GLU A 100 -17.60 0.99 -15.67
CA GLU A 100 -16.73 1.37 -14.56
C GLU A 100 -16.58 0.17 -13.61
N TRP A 101 -15.35 -0.30 -13.42
CA TRP A 101 -15.02 -1.47 -12.61
C TRP A 101 -14.57 -1.03 -11.22
N GLU A 102 -15.11 -1.68 -10.20
CA GLU A 102 -14.50 -1.62 -8.87
C GLU A 102 -13.10 -2.27 -8.90
N PRO A 103 -12.17 -1.86 -8.03
CA PRO A 103 -10.79 -2.36 -8.06
C PRO A 103 -10.65 -3.89 -7.96
N ARG A 104 -11.58 -4.57 -7.28
CA ARG A 104 -11.57 -6.04 -7.17
C ARG A 104 -12.01 -6.72 -8.45
N ASP A 105 -13.07 -6.21 -9.07
CA ASP A 105 -13.62 -6.77 -10.30
C ASP A 105 -12.68 -6.50 -11.48
N TRP A 106 -11.99 -5.36 -11.48
CA TRP A 106 -10.90 -5.07 -12.40
C TRP A 106 -9.77 -6.12 -12.33
N LEU A 107 -9.35 -6.52 -11.14
CA LEU A 107 -8.33 -7.56 -10.99
C LEU A 107 -8.80 -8.91 -11.54
N GLU A 108 -10.01 -9.31 -11.22
CA GLU A 108 -10.61 -10.55 -11.71
C GLU A 108 -10.72 -10.54 -13.24
N HIS A 109 -11.18 -9.42 -13.82
CA HIS A 109 -11.23 -9.23 -15.27
C HIS A 109 -9.86 -9.42 -15.95
N CYS A 110 -8.79 -9.00 -15.28
CA CYS A 110 -7.42 -9.16 -15.78
C CYS A 110 -6.80 -10.54 -15.46
N GLY A 111 -7.57 -11.49 -14.93
CA GLY A 111 -7.09 -12.83 -14.56
C GLY A 111 -6.26 -12.85 -13.27
N ARG A 112 -6.45 -11.89 -12.37
CA ARG A 112 -5.80 -11.84 -11.04
C ARG A 112 -6.80 -12.19 -9.94
N SER A 113 -6.28 -12.53 -8.76
CA SER A 113 -7.12 -12.81 -7.59
C SER A 113 -7.84 -11.56 -7.08
N ARG A 114 -9.14 -11.69 -6.73
CA ARG A 114 -9.95 -10.64 -6.08
C ARG A 114 -9.39 -10.19 -4.72
N THR A 115 -8.62 -11.04 -4.05
CA THR A 115 -7.97 -10.72 -2.75
C THR A 115 -6.67 -9.95 -2.90
N GLY A 116 -6.20 -9.74 -4.15
CA GLY A 116 -5.01 -8.98 -4.45
C GLY A 116 -5.12 -7.52 -4.04
N GLN A 117 -3.96 -6.91 -3.78
CA GLN A 117 -3.88 -5.46 -3.58
C GLN A 117 -3.82 -4.79 -4.95
N TRP A 118 -4.97 -4.35 -5.47
CA TRP A 118 -5.14 -3.83 -6.83
C TRP A 118 -4.10 -2.79 -7.23
N TYR A 119 -3.74 -1.88 -6.31
CA TYR A 119 -2.75 -0.83 -6.54
C TYR A 119 -1.31 -1.36 -6.65
N LYS A 120 -1.02 -2.57 -6.17
CA LYS A 120 0.29 -3.24 -6.33
C LYS A 120 0.38 -4.08 -7.60
N GLU A 121 -0.72 -4.67 -8.03
CA GLU A 121 -0.81 -5.55 -9.22
C GLU A 121 -1.04 -4.76 -10.51
N THR A 122 -1.55 -3.53 -10.41
CA THR A 122 -1.75 -2.64 -11.55
C THR A 122 -0.52 -1.77 -11.80
N ALA A 123 -0.13 -1.64 -13.07
CA ALA A 123 0.95 -0.75 -13.49
C ALA A 123 0.41 0.47 -14.26
N VAL A 124 1.14 1.58 -14.19
CA VAL A 124 0.88 2.86 -14.86
C VAL A 124 1.82 2.99 -16.04
N LEU A 125 1.27 3.40 -17.18
CA LEU A 125 2.02 3.71 -18.38
C LEU A 125 2.38 5.20 -18.37
N VAL A 126 3.60 5.52 -17.93
CA VAL A 126 4.09 6.91 -17.95
C VAL A 126 4.70 7.18 -19.32
N ALA A 127 4.25 8.24 -19.99
CA ALA A 127 4.80 8.63 -21.28
C ALA A 127 6.32 8.86 -21.19
N GLY A 128 7.09 8.23 -22.07
CA GLY A 128 8.55 8.31 -22.09
C GLY A 128 9.28 7.41 -21.06
N ALA A 129 8.57 6.69 -20.19
CA ALA A 129 9.21 5.73 -19.30
C ALA A 129 9.50 4.40 -20.02
N ALA A 130 10.73 3.89 -19.86
CA ALA A 130 11.13 2.60 -20.44
C ALA A 130 10.42 1.38 -19.82
N ARG A 131 9.86 1.54 -18.61
CA ARG A 131 9.16 0.46 -17.89
C ARG A 131 7.89 1.00 -17.23
N PRO A 132 6.79 0.23 -17.23
CA PRO A 132 5.61 0.56 -16.44
C PRO A 132 5.95 0.69 -14.95
N GLN A 133 5.35 1.67 -14.28
CA GLN A 133 5.53 1.86 -12.83
C GLN A 133 4.36 1.24 -12.06
N ARG A 134 4.57 0.67 -10.88
CA ARG A 134 3.43 0.21 -10.07
C ARG A 134 2.53 1.38 -9.69
N LEU A 135 1.21 1.21 -9.75
CA LEU A 135 0.23 2.24 -9.41
C LEU A 135 0.42 2.76 -7.98
N ALA A 136 0.77 1.87 -7.03
CA ALA A 136 1.14 2.24 -5.66
C ALA A 136 2.30 3.25 -5.58
N THR A 137 3.31 3.11 -6.43
CA THR A 137 4.48 3.99 -6.46
C THR A 137 4.13 5.32 -7.12
N TYR A 138 3.36 5.25 -8.21
CA TYR A 138 2.84 6.43 -8.88
C TYR A 138 2.02 7.29 -7.90
N LEU A 139 1.00 6.72 -7.24
CA LEU A 139 0.12 7.44 -6.31
C LEU A 139 0.89 8.09 -5.15
N ARG A 140 1.88 7.38 -4.59
CA ARG A 140 2.71 7.93 -3.51
C ARG A 140 3.53 9.15 -3.93
N ARG A 141 4.02 9.19 -5.17
CA ARG A 141 4.73 10.37 -5.70
C ARG A 141 3.81 11.60 -5.78
N TRP A 142 2.51 11.39 -5.93
CA TRP A 142 1.48 12.42 -5.91
C TRP A 142 0.88 12.66 -4.52
N GLY A 143 1.47 12.09 -3.46
CA GLY A 143 1.01 12.28 -2.09
C GLY A 143 -0.26 11.50 -1.72
N TYR A 144 -0.66 10.52 -2.53
CA TYR A 144 -1.83 9.68 -2.28
C TYR A 144 -1.47 8.29 -1.77
N LYS A 145 -2.35 7.75 -0.92
CA LYS A 145 -2.28 6.38 -0.41
C LYS A 145 -3.65 5.72 -0.54
N ALA A 146 -3.67 4.52 -1.11
CA ALA A 146 -4.87 3.69 -1.15
C ALA A 146 -5.08 3.02 0.21
N VAL A 147 -6.22 3.31 0.84
CA VAL A 147 -6.57 2.80 2.17
C VAL A 147 -7.96 2.18 2.13
N SER A 148 -8.12 1.05 2.81
CA SER A 148 -9.44 0.44 3.00
C SER A 148 -10.06 1.01 4.28
N VAL A 149 -11.14 1.76 4.14
CA VAL A 149 -11.83 2.46 5.24
C VAL A 149 -13.13 1.72 5.57
N PRO A 150 -13.44 1.48 6.85
CA PRO A 150 -14.74 0.93 7.23
C PRO A 150 -15.83 1.98 6.99
N VAL A 151 -16.89 1.61 6.26
CA VAL A 151 -18.04 2.49 5.97
C VAL A 151 -19.32 2.04 6.71
N ALA A 152 -19.40 0.74 7.03
CA ALA A 152 -20.44 0.14 7.86
C ALA A 152 -19.88 -1.12 8.55
N PRO A 153 -20.55 -1.69 9.57
CA PRO A 153 -20.13 -2.96 10.17
C PRO A 153 -19.94 -4.07 9.13
N GLY A 154 -18.72 -4.60 9.01
CA GLY A 154 -18.37 -5.63 8.02
C GLY A 154 -18.16 -5.12 6.59
N VAL A 155 -18.42 -3.85 6.29
CA VAL A 155 -18.26 -3.26 4.95
C VAL A 155 -17.08 -2.31 4.92
N ARG A 156 -16.17 -2.54 3.96
CA ARG A 156 -15.00 -1.70 3.75
C ARG A 156 -14.95 -1.21 2.32
N GLU A 157 -14.64 0.07 2.15
CA GLU A 157 -14.50 0.74 0.87
C GLU A 157 -13.03 1.14 0.67
N TRP A 158 -12.54 1.14 -0.57
CA TRP A 158 -11.22 1.67 -0.89
C TRP A 158 -11.31 3.17 -1.17
N ARG A 159 -10.47 3.96 -0.50
CA ARG A 159 -10.34 5.39 -0.72
C ARG A 159 -8.90 5.76 -1.02
N LEU A 160 -8.71 6.77 -1.86
CA LEU A 160 -7.43 7.45 -2.00
C LEU A 160 -7.43 8.64 -1.05
N LEU A 161 -6.58 8.56 -0.03
CA LEU A 161 -6.40 9.64 0.94
C LEU A 161 -5.05 10.30 0.69
N ARG A 162 -4.98 11.62 0.84
CA ARG A 162 -3.68 12.30 0.94
C ARG A 162 -3.01 11.87 2.24
N GLU A 163 -1.68 11.92 2.28
CA GLU A 163 -0.94 11.58 3.51
C GLU A 163 -1.42 12.41 4.72
N SER A 164 -1.79 13.68 4.52
CA SER A 164 -2.35 14.56 5.55
C SER A 164 -3.79 14.22 5.98
N GLU A 165 -4.53 13.47 5.16
CA GLU A 165 -5.92 13.05 5.40
C GLU A 165 -5.99 11.64 5.96
N LEU A 166 -4.86 10.92 5.97
CA LEU A 166 -4.81 9.64 6.64
C LEU A 166 -5.22 9.86 8.09
N PRO A 167 -6.07 8.99 8.66
CA PRO A 167 -6.26 9.00 10.09
C PRO A 167 -4.86 8.88 10.67
N GLN A 168 -4.42 9.93 11.37
CA GLN A 168 -3.21 9.83 12.15
C GLN A 168 -3.40 8.57 12.97
N PRO A 169 -2.41 7.65 13.00
CA PRO A 169 -2.50 6.51 13.87
C PRO A 169 -2.89 7.10 15.21
N THR A 170 -4.12 6.81 15.67
CA THR A 170 -4.53 7.21 17.01
C THR A 170 -3.36 6.73 17.83
N GLN A 171 -2.74 7.60 18.60
CA GLN A 171 -1.63 7.24 19.48
C GLN A 171 -2.16 6.27 20.57
N THR A 172 -2.75 5.14 20.20
CA THR A 172 -2.24 3.85 20.63
C THR A 172 -0.73 4.02 20.62
N ALA A 173 -0.17 4.22 21.80
CA ALA A 173 1.26 4.15 22.02
C ALA A 173 1.70 2.75 21.57
N GLN A 174 1.88 2.56 20.26
CA GLN A 174 2.98 1.78 19.76
C GLN A 174 4.19 2.59 20.20
N VAL A 175 4.62 2.34 21.44
CA VAL A 175 6.02 2.45 21.76
C VAL A 175 6.65 1.40 20.86
N ASP A 176 6.94 1.76 19.60
CA ASP A 176 7.90 1.01 18.82
C ASP A 176 9.15 1.07 19.68
N LEU A 177 9.45 -0.06 20.33
CA LEU A 177 10.71 -0.32 21.00
C LEU A 177 11.80 -0.44 19.94
N ALA A 178 11.93 0.60 19.11
CA ALA A 178 13.04 0.80 18.22
C ALA A 178 14.22 1.23 19.09
N LEU A 179 14.83 0.22 19.73
CA LEU A 179 16.19 0.27 20.25
C LEU A 179 17.14 0.49 19.06
N LYS A 180 17.30 1.75 18.65
CA LYS A 180 18.34 2.34 17.76
C LYS A 180 17.82 3.73 17.37
N ASP A 181 18.25 4.81 18.00
CA ASP A 181 19.44 5.64 17.71
C ASP A 181 19.36 6.75 18.78
N ASP A 182 20.35 7.06 19.63
CA ASP A 182 21.56 7.83 19.31
C ASP A 182 22.61 7.68 20.43
N GLY A 183 23.00 6.45 20.78
CA GLY A 183 24.08 6.20 21.74
C GLY A 183 23.78 6.52 23.22
N GLN A 184 22.56 6.95 23.54
CA GLN A 184 22.04 6.99 24.91
C GLN A 184 21.09 5.82 25.11
N GLU A 185 21.60 4.75 25.72
CA GLU A 185 20.82 3.59 26.14
C GLU A 185 19.90 4.02 27.29
N LEU A 186 18.79 4.70 26.97
CA LEU A 186 17.69 4.83 27.91
C LEU A 186 17.21 3.42 28.20
N ARG A 187 17.57 2.91 29.38
CA ARG A 187 17.07 1.62 29.82
C ARG A 187 15.57 1.78 29.98
N LEU A 188 14.82 1.05 29.19
CA LEU A 188 13.35 1.14 29.19
C LEU A 188 12.73 0.89 30.58
N THR A 189 13.48 0.22 31.47
CA THR A 189 13.18 0.04 32.90
C THR A 189 12.98 1.36 33.64
N ASP A 190 13.56 2.45 33.15
CA ASP A 190 13.55 3.73 33.85
C ASP A 190 12.31 4.57 33.50
N VAL A 191 11.62 4.21 32.41
CA VAL A 191 10.45 4.94 31.89
C VAL A 191 9.16 4.15 32.11
N LEU A 192 9.22 2.82 32.13
CA LEU A 192 8.04 1.99 32.33
C LEU A 192 7.78 1.73 33.82
N PRO A 193 6.50 1.71 34.27
CA PRO A 193 6.17 1.20 35.58
C PRO A 193 6.54 -0.29 35.69
N ALA A 194 6.70 -0.78 36.92
CA ALA A 194 7.12 -2.17 37.19
C ALA A 194 6.26 -3.23 36.46
N GLU A 195 4.96 -2.96 36.33
CA GLU A 195 4.02 -3.78 35.56
C GLU A 195 3.28 -2.92 34.54
N VAL A 196 3.28 -3.35 33.27
CA VAL A 196 2.61 -2.67 32.16
C VAL A 196 1.59 -3.61 31.52
N SER A 197 0.34 -3.18 31.36
CA SER A 197 -0.66 -3.98 30.64
C SER A 197 -0.41 -3.94 29.14
N VAL A 198 -0.42 -5.11 28.51
CA VAL A 198 -0.09 -5.29 27.09
C VAL A 198 -1.12 -6.18 26.40
N LEU A 199 -1.32 -5.99 25.09
CA LEU A 199 -2.21 -6.80 24.26
C LEU A 199 -1.50 -7.30 22.99
N CYS A 200 -1.61 -8.60 22.69
CA CYS A 200 -1.14 -9.20 21.44
C CYS A 200 -2.25 -10.06 20.83
N ASN A 201 -2.70 -9.77 19.62
CA ASN A 201 -3.85 -10.45 18.97
C ASN A 201 -5.08 -10.63 19.88
N ASN A 202 -5.41 -9.61 20.70
CA ASN A 202 -6.47 -9.62 21.72
C ASN A 202 -6.24 -10.55 22.91
N VAL A 203 -5.05 -11.14 23.05
CA VAL A 203 -4.62 -11.85 24.25
C VAL A 203 -4.05 -10.84 25.24
N PRO A 204 -4.67 -10.67 26.43
CA PRO A 204 -4.15 -9.76 27.45
C PRO A 204 -2.92 -10.35 28.15
N GLY A 205 -1.97 -9.49 28.49
CA GLY A 205 -0.79 -9.83 29.26
C GLY A 205 -0.33 -8.67 30.14
N THR A 206 0.63 -8.95 31.02
CA THR A 206 1.33 -7.94 31.82
C THR A 206 2.82 -8.08 31.60
N LEU A 207 3.45 -7.06 31.01
CA LEU A 207 4.90 -6.96 30.90
C LEU A 207 5.46 -6.57 32.28
N LEU A 208 6.33 -7.42 32.81
CA LEU A 208 7.12 -7.17 34.00
C LEU A 208 8.41 -6.48 33.56
N ALA A 209 8.52 -5.17 33.82
CA ALA A 209 9.60 -4.34 33.28
C ALA A 209 10.98 -4.75 33.80
N ASP A 210 11.04 -5.30 35.01
CA ASP A 210 12.27 -5.77 35.67
C ASP A 210 12.91 -6.98 34.97
N THR A 211 12.09 -7.91 34.51
CA THR A 211 12.49 -9.21 33.98
C THR A 211 12.28 -9.32 32.48
N TRP A 212 11.60 -8.35 31.87
CA TRP A 212 11.20 -8.36 30.45
C TRP A 212 10.43 -9.62 30.05
N ARG A 213 9.61 -10.12 30.98
CA ARG A 213 8.73 -11.25 30.77
C ARG A 213 7.28 -10.79 30.79
N ILE A 214 6.43 -11.54 30.11
CA ILE A 214 4.99 -11.26 30.04
C ILE A 214 4.24 -12.34 30.81
N ARG A 215 3.50 -11.90 31.83
CA ARG A 215 2.49 -12.70 32.51
C ARG A 215 1.25 -12.75 31.64
N CYS A 216 1.02 -13.85 30.92
CA CYS A 216 -0.14 -14.04 30.07
C CYS A 216 -1.41 -14.13 30.94
N ARG A 217 -2.46 -13.37 30.57
CA ARG A 217 -3.75 -13.32 31.27
C ARG A 217 -4.89 -13.94 30.46
N CYS A 218 -4.59 -14.76 29.45
CA CYS A 218 -5.63 -15.53 28.76
C CYS A 218 -6.26 -16.56 29.71
N ALA A 219 -7.50 -16.98 29.44
CA ALA A 219 -8.21 -17.90 30.33
C ALA A 219 -7.46 -19.23 30.54
N ALA A 220 -6.80 -19.75 29.50
CA ALA A 220 -6.01 -20.98 29.58
C ALA A 220 -4.77 -20.83 30.49
N CYS A 221 -4.00 -19.76 30.31
CA CYS A 221 -2.82 -19.48 31.13
C CYS A 221 -3.19 -19.07 32.57
N ALA A 222 -4.34 -18.43 32.77
CA ALA A 222 -4.82 -18.09 34.11
C ALA A 222 -5.14 -19.36 34.94
N ALA A 223 -5.67 -20.40 34.29
CA ALA A 223 -5.97 -21.68 34.94
C ALA A 223 -4.72 -22.51 35.28
N ALA A 224 -3.63 -22.37 34.52
CA ALA A 224 -2.37 -23.08 34.75
C ALA A 224 -1.58 -22.57 35.98
N GLY A 225 -1.88 -21.36 36.45
CA GLY A 225 -1.20 -20.75 37.60
C GLY A 225 0.00 -19.85 37.21
N PRO A 226 0.58 -19.14 38.20
CA PRO A 226 1.55 -18.07 37.96
C PRO A 226 2.95 -18.54 37.49
N ALA A 227 3.31 -19.80 37.72
CA ALA A 227 4.60 -20.34 37.28
C ALA A 227 4.63 -20.58 35.77
N ASP A 228 3.51 -21.02 35.20
CA ASP A 228 3.40 -21.45 33.80
C ASP A 228 2.87 -20.34 32.87
N ASN A 229 2.47 -19.20 33.43
CA ASN A 229 1.98 -18.06 32.66
C ASN A 229 3.00 -16.94 32.51
N ASN A 230 4.28 -17.15 32.84
CA ASN A 230 5.35 -16.14 32.68
C ASN A 230 6.27 -16.46 31.47
N TRP A 231 6.12 -15.69 30.39
CA TRP A 231 6.66 -16.02 29.07
C TRP A 231 7.72 -14.98 28.66
N SER A 232 8.73 -15.37 27.89
CA SER A 232 9.50 -14.36 27.15
C SER A 232 8.61 -13.68 26.11
N LEU A 233 8.95 -12.47 25.69
CA LEU A 233 8.23 -11.73 24.63
C LEU A 233 7.96 -12.61 23.40
N THR A 234 9.00 -13.28 22.88
CA THR A 234 8.90 -14.15 21.70
C THR A 234 8.01 -15.37 21.92
N LEU A 235 8.04 -15.98 23.12
CA LEU A 235 7.17 -17.12 23.41
C LEU A 235 5.71 -16.65 23.54
N TRP A 236 5.46 -15.51 24.18
CA TRP A 236 4.12 -14.96 24.32
C TRP A 236 3.52 -14.60 22.95
N GLU A 237 4.29 -13.98 22.05
CA GLU A 237 3.85 -13.72 20.67
C GLU A 237 3.42 -15.00 19.96
N ARG A 238 4.23 -16.06 20.06
CA ARG A 238 3.90 -17.36 19.47
C ARG A 238 2.60 -17.93 20.04
N HIS A 239 2.39 -17.81 21.35
CA HIS A 239 1.15 -18.23 22.00
C HIS A 239 -0.06 -17.46 21.47
N CYS A 240 0.08 -16.15 21.24
CA CYS A 240 -0.98 -15.31 20.69
C CYS A 240 -1.29 -15.60 19.21
N GLU A 241 -0.48 -16.42 18.56
CA GLU A 241 -0.56 -16.77 17.14
C GLU A 241 -0.88 -18.24 16.89
N GLU A 242 -1.03 -19.06 17.95
CA GLU A 242 -1.48 -20.45 17.83
C GLU A 242 -2.82 -20.49 17.06
N GLY A 243 -2.74 -20.92 15.80
CA GLY A 243 -3.87 -20.91 14.84
C GLY A 243 -3.60 -20.16 13.52
N LYS A 244 -2.48 -19.44 13.36
CA LYS A 244 -2.10 -18.78 12.10
C LYS A 244 -0.75 -19.29 11.58
N PRO A 245 -0.61 -19.65 10.29
CA PRO A 245 0.67 -20.07 9.72
C PRO A 245 1.61 -18.87 9.58
N THR A 246 2.67 -18.82 10.38
CA THR A 246 3.61 -17.70 10.46
C THR A 246 4.81 -17.91 9.53
N LYS A 247 4.66 -17.58 8.25
CA LYS A 247 5.82 -17.38 7.36
C LYS A 247 6.37 -15.97 7.59
N HIS A 248 7.47 -15.88 8.34
CA HIS A 248 8.36 -14.70 8.47
C HIS A 248 7.91 -13.55 9.38
N LEU A 249 7.57 -13.83 10.64
CA LEU A 249 7.53 -12.77 11.63
C LEU A 249 8.96 -12.43 12.09
N LYS A 250 9.45 -11.28 11.63
CA LYS A 250 10.37 -10.50 12.47
C LYS A 250 9.60 -10.22 13.77
N PRO A 251 10.20 -10.41 14.96
CA PRO A 251 9.57 -10.06 16.23
C PRO A 251 9.37 -8.53 16.24
N LEU A 252 8.23 -8.10 15.73
CA LEU A 252 7.72 -6.76 15.89
C LEU A 252 6.70 -6.90 17.00
N VAL A 253 7.21 -6.79 18.21
CA VAL A 253 6.42 -6.76 19.42
C VAL A 253 5.45 -5.59 19.30
N SER A 254 4.26 -5.84 18.74
CA SER A 254 3.16 -4.89 18.74
C SER A 254 2.52 -4.93 20.13
N ILE A 255 3.29 -4.58 21.16
CA ILE A 255 2.74 -4.29 22.48
C ILE A 255 1.85 -3.07 22.32
N ARG A 256 0.55 -3.28 22.50
CA ARG A 256 -0.40 -2.18 22.64
C ARG A 256 -0.60 -1.90 24.11
N LEU A 257 -0.35 -0.65 24.50
CA LEU A 257 -0.70 -0.15 25.81
C LEU A 257 -2.18 0.27 25.81
N PRO A 258 -2.99 -0.17 26.78
CA PRO A 258 -4.33 0.38 26.96
C PRO A 258 -4.27 1.91 27.16
N PRO A 259 -5.30 2.66 26.72
CA PRO A 259 -5.41 4.09 27.04
C PRO A 259 -5.23 4.34 28.55
N GLY A 260 -4.36 5.28 28.92
CA GLY A 260 -4.07 5.62 30.33
C GLY A 260 -2.99 4.76 31.01
N SER A 261 -2.36 3.81 30.31
CA SER A 261 -1.31 2.95 30.91
C SER A 261 0.08 3.59 30.97
N VAL A 262 0.28 4.71 30.28
CA VAL A 262 1.51 5.50 30.34
C VAL A 262 1.27 6.63 31.33
N PRO A 263 2.06 6.74 32.41
CA PRO A 263 1.98 7.91 33.29
C PRO A 263 2.22 9.17 32.45
N GLU A 264 1.40 10.21 32.63
CA GLU A 264 1.71 11.52 32.04
C GLU A 264 3.09 11.95 32.53
N LEU A 265 4.03 12.13 31.60
CA LEU A 265 5.32 12.71 31.92
C LEU A 265 5.06 14.12 32.49
N PRO A 266 5.68 14.50 33.61
CA PRO A 266 5.55 15.85 34.12
C PRO A 266 5.98 16.85 33.03
N PRO A 267 5.28 17.99 32.87
CA PRO A 267 5.70 19.02 31.93
C PRO A 267 7.15 19.42 32.25
N GLY A 268 7.99 19.39 31.22
CA GLY A 268 9.46 19.41 31.34
C GLY A 268 10.02 20.36 32.38
N THR A 269 10.93 19.83 33.19
CA THR A 269 11.85 20.59 34.06
C THR A 269 13.16 20.80 33.34
#